data_AF-A0A935XGU7-F1
#
_entry.id   AF-A0A935XGU7-F1
#
_cell.length_a   1.000
_cell.length_b   1.000
_cell.length_c   1.000
_cell.angle_alpha   90.00
_cell.angle_beta   90.00
_cell.angle_gamma   90.00
#
_symmetry.space_group_name_H-M   'P 1'
#
loop_
_entity.id
_entity.type
_entity.pdbx_description
1 polymer ?
#
loop_
_entity_poly.entity_id
_entity_poly.type
_entity_poly.pdbx_seq_one_letter_code
_entity_poly.pdbx_strand_id
1 'polypeptide(L)'
;MSPSSPFRPFVHVVARARAGGAVALLALGASLLDASPLVGQEPARRAVAPGGDARTPVQGVVAPGAAQQSVAEQRAITSRSGRTRRADSPSTASRAGTRVGGGRGPVQCEKCHADRQFLAGKAKGERGDSVLFVPDTLLRDSRHKTLLCADCHAGYNDGYPHTKVASVSVSCQHCHEDQGAAYHRSIHAPNFEKKGDAPTCVSCHSSHKVLGADDRRSPTYPLNVAQLCGSCHNKKAILDAYFDKPADSTARSAVGDYRHSVHGIAMTKAGLTVSATCSDCHDAHRVLPTDSTESTLHRSNVASTCGACHQGVLATFDSSAHGQALVSGDTTETGKKAPVCIECHGGHKVVEANDPAWFSGVVEECGACHKRLLDTYFETYHGKATQLGYGIAAKCSDCHGAHAMLAADDSLSSVHPTNLVETCSQCHKGATVNFVKYKPHGDPRDRERNPELYWVWLAMTSLLIGVFAFFGVHSLLWFMRLMATRNERAAGHHANGATTAVTPAPAPAPAPAPIPTEPSAATPPPAAVSTVDPALRTPPAAPPPEPPADSQAPDLGEKPGEKP
;
A
#
# COMPACT_ATOMS: atom_id res chain seq x y z
N MET A 1 50.11 -10.12 54.31
CA MET A 1 50.94 -9.21 53.49
C MET A 1 50.12 -8.80 52.28
N SER A 2 50.06 -7.49 51.98
CA SER A 2 49.74 -6.81 50.70
C SER A 2 48.46 -7.17 49.88
N PRO A 3 47.90 -6.23 49.08
CA PRO A 3 46.43 -6.12 49.00
C PRO A 3 45.77 -5.88 47.60
N SER A 4 44.42 -5.84 47.59
CA SER A 4 43.49 -5.00 46.78
C SER A 4 43.76 -4.72 45.27
N SER A 5 42.90 -5.07 44.30
CA SER A 5 41.58 -4.45 43.96
C SER A 5 41.53 -2.91 43.86
N PRO A 6 40.65 -2.26 43.05
CA PRO A 6 40.09 -2.60 41.72
C PRO A 6 39.85 -1.35 40.78
N PHE A 7 38.99 -1.48 39.76
CA PHE A 7 38.08 -0.45 39.17
C PHE A 7 38.50 0.58 38.07
N ARG A 8 37.97 0.35 36.84
CA ARG A 8 37.51 1.33 35.80
C ARG A 8 38.51 2.45 35.33
N PRO A 9 38.09 3.65 34.83
CA PRO A 9 38.23 3.93 33.39
C PRO A 9 38.98 5.24 33.03
N PHE A 10 39.25 5.47 31.75
CA PHE A 10 39.79 6.75 31.25
C PHE A 10 38.77 7.58 30.44
N VAL A 11 38.69 8.86 30.77
CA VAL A 11 38.06 9.98 30.04
C VAL A 11 38.98 11.19 30.25
N HIS A 12 39.29 11.96 29.19
CA HIS A 12 39.87 13.33 29.17
C HIS A 12 40.58 13.56 27.80
N VAL A 13 40.66 14.76 27.21
CA VAL A 13 39.91 16.02 27.40
C VAL A 13 40.00 16.88 26.10
N VAL A 14 39.26 17.99 26.04
CA VAL A 14 39.22 18.94 24.89
C VAL A 14 40.02 20.21 25.16
N ALA A 15 40.78 20.70 24.16
CA ALA A 15 41.24 22.09 24.02
C ALA A 15 41.25 22.48 22.52
N ARG A 16 40.84 23.67 22.00
CA ARG A 16 40.78 25.12 22.38
C ARG A 16 41.93 26.00 21.86
N ALA A 17 41.76 26.60 20.67
CA ALA A 17 42.12 27.97 20.21
C ALA A 17 41.87 28.05 18.67
N ARG A 18 41.35 29.07 17.97
CA ARG A 18 41.13 30.55 18.08
C ARG A 18 42.29 31.51 17.68
N ALA A 19 42.36 31.83 16.38
CA ALA A 19 42.64 33.14 15.71
C ALA A 19 42.47 32.90 14.18
N GLY A 20 41.94 33.77 13.31
CA GLY A 20 42.36 35.14 12.97
C GLY A 20 43.29 35.09 11.73
N GLY A 21 43.11 35.82 10.62
CA GLY A 21 42.10 36.81 10.20
C GLY A 21 42.10 36.97 8.66
N ALA A 22 41.41 37.98 8.10
CA ALA A 22 41.20 38.12 6.66
C ALA A 22 42.03 39.26 6.01
N VAL A 23 42.39 39.10 4.72
CA VAL A 23 42.88 40.16 3.82
C VAL A 23 42.29 39.91 2.42
N ALA A 24 41.88 40.99 1.74
CA ALA A 24 41.48 40.99 0.33
C ALA A 24 42.46 41.85 -0.48
N LEU A 25 42.54 41.64 -1.80
CA LEU A 25 43.43 42.41 -2.68
C LEU A 25 42.75 42.74 -4.01
N LEU A 26 42.94 43.97 -4.46
CA LEU A 26 42.41 44.55 -5.71
C LEU A 26 43.54 44.76 -6.73
N ALA A 27 43.21 44.71 -8.02
CA ALA A 27 44.02 45.22 -9.12
C ALA A 27 43.12 45.77 -10.25
N LEU A 28 43.62 46.72 -11.04
CA LEU A 28 42.84 47.53 -12.01
C LEU A 28 43.63 47.81 -13.30
N GLY A 29 42.91 48.06 -14.41
CA GLY A 29 43.42 48.46 -15.75
C GLY A 29 42.97 47.45 -16.83
N ALA A 30 42.11 47.75 -17.83
CA ALA A 30 42.05 48.85 -18.82
C ALA A 30 43.17 48.74 -19.88
N SER A 31 42.95 48.83 -21.21
CA SER A 31 41.76 49.14 -22.06
C SER A 31 42.04 48.65 -23.52
N LEU A 32 41.25 48.79 -24.61
CA LEU A 32 40.04 49.55 -25.00
C LEU A 32 39.36 48.87 -26.25
N LEU A 33 38.53 49.62 -27.01
CA LEU A 33 38.00 49.42 -28.39
C LEU A 33 36.76 48.53 -28.63
N ASP A 34 35.63 49.22 -28.90
CA ASP A 34 34.60 49.08 -29.96
C ASP A 34 34.19 47.71 -30.57
N ALA A 35 32.92 47.41 -30.89
CA ALA A 35 31.68 48.23 -30.91
C ALA A 35 30.40 47.40 -30.61
N SER A 36 29.26 48.09 -30.42
CA SER A 36 27.88 47.55 -30.22
C SER A 36 27.08 47.51 -31.55
N PRO A 37 25.79 47.06 -31.64
CA PRO A 37 24.84 46.55 -30.62
C PRO A 37 24.24 45.15 -30.98
N LEU A 38 23.34 44.48 -30.22
CA LEU A 38 21.91 44.79 -30.00
C LEU A 38 21.25 43.93 -28.88
N VAL A 39 20.32 44.56 -28.16
CA VAL A 39 19.07 44.03 -27.53
C VAL A 39 19.13 42.77 -26.66
N GLY A 40 18.77 42.93 -25.37
CA GLY A 40 18.32 41.85 -24.49
C GLY A 40 18.17 42.31 -23.04
N GLN A 41 16.94 42.33 -22.49
CA GLN A 41 16.67 42.56 -21.06
C GLN A 41 15.83 41.40 -20.51
N GLU A 42 16.16 40.95 -19.30
CA GLU A 42 15.30 40.10 -18.47
C GLU A 42 15.34 40.56 -16.99
N PRO A 43 14.30 40.22 -16.18
CA PRO A 43 13.91 41.08 -15.06
C PRO A 43 14.46 40.68 -13.68
N ALA A 44 14.47 41.67 -12.77
CA ALA A 44 14.86 41.48 -11.38
C ALA A 44 13.74 40.85 -10.51
N ARG A 45 14.14 39.92 -9.63
CA ARG A 45 13.25 39.34 -8.60
C ARG A 45 12.96 40.36 -7.50
N ARG A 46 11.73 40.36 -6.96
CA ARG A 46 11.38 41.14 -5.75
C ARG A 46 10.51 40.31 -4.80
N ALA A 47 10.94 40.19 -3.55
CA ALA A 47 10.18 39.54 -2.48
C ALA A 47 9.25 40.55 -1.78
N VAL A 48 8.12 40.06 -1.26
CA VAL A 48 7.15 40.82 -0.45
C VAL A 48 6.69 39.95 0.72
N ALA A 49 6.49 40.56 1.89
CA ALA A 49 5.97 39.94 3.12
C ALA A 49 4.63 40.60 3.52
N PRO A 50 3.79 39.97 4.37
CA PRO A 50 2.34 40.19 4.34
C PRO A 50 1.79 41.30 5.26
N GLY A 51 0.61 41.80 4.86
CA GLY A 51 -0.32 42.70 5.55
C GLY A 51 -1.36 43.18 4.53
N GLY A 52 -2.60 43.58 4.86
CA GLY A 52 -3.33 43.64 6.14
C GLY A 52 -4.83 43.85 5.85
N ASP A 53 -5.68 43.98 6.87
CA ASP A 53 -7.15 43.98 6.73
C ASP A 53 -7.73 45.06 5.79
N ALA A 54 -8.72 44.67 4.98
CA ALA A 54 -9.72 45.58 4.40
C ALA A 54 -11.07 44.85 4.19
N ARG A 55 -12.17 45.43 4.72
CA ARG A 55 -13.55 44.99 4.44
C ARG A 55 -14.28 46.07 3.65
N THR A 56 -14.91 45.72 2.54
CA THR A 56 -16.08 46.44 1.99
C THR A 56 -16.92 45.51 1.10
N PRO A 57 -18.27 45.60 1.11
CA PRO A 57 -19.14 44.71 0.35
C PRO A 57 -19.57 45.31 -1.00
N VAL A 58 -19.98 44.46 -1.94
CA VAL A 58 -20.72 44.84 -3.16
C VAL A 58 -21.87 43.85 -3.39
N GLN A 59 -23.04 44.38 -3.77
CA GLN A 59 -24.24 43.61 -4.15
C GLN A 59 -24.05 43.07 -5.59
N GLY A 60 -24.61 41.95 -6.05
CA GLY A 60 -25.88 41.32 -5.67
C GLY A 60 -26.75 41.24 -6.93
N VAL A 61 -26.69 40.11 -7.63
CA VAL A 61 -27.47 39.83 -8.86
C VAL A 61 -28.23 38.51 -8.64
N VAL A 62 -29.49 38.47 -9.05
CA VAL A 62 -30.42 37.37 -8.75
C VAL A 62 -30.88 36.67 -10.03
N ALA A 63 -30.76 35.34 -10.05
CA ALA A 63 -31.43 34.44 -10.99
C ALA A 63 -31.85 33.15 -10.24
N PRO A 64 -32.90 32.42 -10.66
CA PRO A 64 -33.71 31.66 -9.70
C PRO A 64 -33.48 30.15 -9.63
N GLY A 65 -33.53 29.63 -8.40
CA GLY A 65 -34.51 28.60 -8.02
C GLY A 65 -34.43 27.20 -8.67
N ALA A 66 -33.52 26.37 -8.18
CA ALA A 66 -33.71 24.91 -8.12
C ALA A 66 -33.56 24.44 -6.67
N ALA A 67 -34.41 23.51 -6.22
CA ALA A 67 -34.56 23.22 -4.79
C ALA A 67 -33.41 22.37 -4.22
N GLN A 68 -32.68 22.92 -3.24
CA GLN A 68 -31.78 22.17 -2.37
C GLN A 68 -32.41 22.04 -0.98
N GLN A 69 -32.72 20.81 -0.57
CA GLN A 69 -32.97 20.50 0.85
C GLN A 69 -31.64 20.22 1.56
N SER A 70 -31.50 20.73 2.79
CA SER A 70 -30.21 20.96 3.42
C SER A 70 -29.61 19.74 4.12
N VAL A 71 -28.62 19.10 3.49
CA VAL A 71 -27.70 18.15 4.18
C VAL A 71 -26.55 18.95 4.83
N ALA A 72 -26.90 19.79 5.81
CA ALA A 72 -25.95 20.70 6.47
C ALA A 72 -25.77 20.41 7.99
N GLU A 73 -26.69 19.68 8.61
CA GLU A 73 -26.78 19.57 10.08
C GLU A 73 -26.30 18.22 10.64
N GLN A 74 -25.14 17.76 10.16
CA GLN A 74 -24.45 16.55 10.67
C GLN A 74 -22.91 16.66 10.75
N ARG A 75 -22.33 17.82 10.41
CA ARG A 75 -20.87 18.06 10.50
C ARG A 75 -20.48 18.71 11.84
N ALA A 76 -20.72 18.00 12.95
CA ALA A 76 -20.42 18.50 14.30
C ALA A 76 -19.80 17.48 15.28
N ILE A 77 -19.51 16.24 14.86
CA ILE A 77 -18.90 15.21 15.73
C ILE A 77 -17.71 14.54 15.03
N THR A 78 -16.55 15.21 15.01
CA THR A 78 -15.22 14.57 14.90
C THR A 78 -14.10 15.55 15.24
N SER A 79 -13.04 15.04 15.89
CA SER A 79 -11.73 15.67 16.11
C SER A 79 -11.64 17.11 16.66
N ARG A 80 -11.35 17.24 17.96
CA ARG A 80 -10.48 18.33 18.46
C ARG A 80 -9.64 17.96 19.69
N SER A 81 -8.76 16.97 19.56
CA SER A 81 -7.74 16.66 20.59
C SER A 81 -6.58 17.68 20.56
N GLY A 82 -6.91 18.96 20.76
CA GLY A 82 -5.97 20.09 20.71
C GLY A 82 -5.38 20.43 22.08
N ARG A 83 -4.21 19.87 22.40
CA ARG A 83 -3.51 20.08 23.68
C ARG A 83 -3.20 21.56 23.92
N THR A 84 -4.02 22.23 24.73
CA THR A 84 -3.77 23.58 25.25
C THR A 84 -3.86 23.60 26.77
N ARG A 85 -2.95 24.32 27.43
CA ARG A 85 -2.98 24.55 28.89
C ARG A 85 -3.67 25.90 29.15
N ARG A 86 -4.70 25.93 29.99
CA ARG A 86 -5.22 27.16 30.61
C ARG A 86 -5.60 26.95 32.07
N ALA A 87 -5.54 28.05 32.81
CA ALA A 87 -5.53 28.13 34.26
C ALA A 87 -6.84 27.73 34.94
N ASP A 88 -6.71 27.37 36.20
CA ASP A 88 -7.77 27.01 37.12
C ASP A 88 -8.68 28.19 37.51
N SER A 89 -9.96 27.90 37.72
CA SER A 89 -10.86 28.65 38.61
C SER A 89 -12.01 27.74 39.03
N PRO A 90 -12.58 27.91 40.23
CA PRO A 90 -13.09 26.77 41.00
C PRO A 90 -14.50 26.32 40.59
N SER A 91 -14.66 25.01 40.38
CA SER A 91 -15.97 24.37 40.44
C SER A 91 -16.46 24.28 41.89
N THR A 92 -17.77 24.42 42.09
CA THR A 92 -18.40 24.37 43.42
C THR A 92 -18.20 23.00 44.07
N ALA A 93 -17.74 22.99 45.33
CA ALA A 93 -17.34 21.77 46.03
C ALA A 93 -18.52 20.81 46.28
N SER A 94 -18.67 19.80 45.41
CA SER A 94 -19.40 18.59 45.77
C SER A 94 -18.65 17.87 46.91
N ARG A 95 -19.36 17.53 47.98
CA ARG A 95 -18.75 17.14 49.26
C ARG A 95 -18.03 15.79 49.13
N ALA A 96 -16.70 15.81 49.23
CA ALA A 96 -15.88 14.60 49.39
C ALA A 96 -16.22 13.90 50.73
N GLY A 97 -17.18 12.98 50.67
CA GLY A 97 -17.66 12.24 51.84
C GLY A 97 -16.73 11.10 52.22
N THR A 98 -15.75 11.36 53.09
CA THR A 98 -14.92 10.32 53.71
C THR A 98 -15.78 9.32 54.49
N ARG A 99 -16.10 8.17 53.89
CA ARG A 99 -16.83 7.08 54.54
C ARG A 99 -15.89 6.24 55.41
N VAL A 100 -15.72 6.62 56.67
CA VAL A 100 -15.32 5.70 57.74
C VAL A 100 -16.59 5.10 58.36
N GLY A 101 -16.56 3.80 58.67
CA GLY A 101 -17.77 2.97 58.75
C GLY A 101 -18.68 3.15 59.99
N GLY A 102 -19.93 2.69 59.84
CA GLY A 102 -20.89 2.57 60.93
C GLY A 102 -22.25 2.02 60.46
N GLY A 103 -22.57 0.76 60.81
CA GLY A 103 -23.88 0.13 60.60
C GLY A 103 -23.94 -0.93 59.49
N ARG A 104 -23.82 -2.22 59.88
CA ARG A 104 -23.63 -3.40 59.00
C ARG A 104 -22.42 -3.25 58.07
N GLY A 105 -21.30 -3.88 58.46
CA GLY A 105 -20.05 -3.76 57.71
C GLY A 105 -20.17 -4.26 56.27
N PRO A 106 -19.51 -3.62 55.29
CA PRO A 106 -19.51 -4.10 53.92
C PRO A 106 -18.88 -5.49 53.86
N VAL A 107 -19.51 -6.40 53.13
CA VAL A 107 -18.96 -7.74 52.93
C VAL A 107 -17.70 -7.60 52.08
N GLN A 108 -16.57 -7.96 52.68
CA GLN A 108 -15.27 -8.06 52.03
C GLN A 108 -15.29 -9.26 51.08
N CYS A 109 -15.76 -9.03 49.85
CA CYS A 109 -15.89 -10.04 48.80
C CYS A 109 -14.60 -10.85 48.63
N GLU A 110 -13.44 -10.19 48.73
CA GLU A 110 -12.12 -10.78 48.61
C GLU A 110 -11.85 -11.89 49.63
N LYS A 111 -12.47 -11.88 50.82
CA LYS A 111 -12.30 -12.96 51.81
C LYS A 111 -12.82 -14.32 51.36
N CYS A 112 -13.77 -14.32 50.41
CA CYS A 112 -14.33 -15.53 49.81
C CYS A 112 -13.85 -15.71 48.37
N HIS A 113 -13.77 -14.62 47.60
CA HIS A 113 -13.40 -14.65 46.18
C HIS A 113 -11.88 -14.72 45.92
N ALA A 114 -11.04 -14.41 46.92
CA ALA A 114 -9.59 -14.64 46.84
C ALA A 114 -9.15 -15.99 47.44
N ASP A 115 -10.07 -16.88 47.84
CA ASP A 115 -9.75 -18.21 48.36
C ASP A 115 -10.26 -19.34 47.44
N ARG A 116 -9.32 -20.15 46.92
CA ARG A 116 -9.65 -21.33 46.11
C ARG A 116 -10.25 -22.48 46.91
N GLN A 117 -9.99 -22.56 48.21
CA GLN A 117 -10.52 -23.63 49.07
C GLN A 117 -11.99 -23.37 49.39
N PHE A 118 -12.34 -22.15 49.82
CA PHE A 118 -13.73 -21.73 49.98
C PHE A 118 -14.56 -21.90 48.71
N LEU A 119 -13.99 -21.57 47.53
CA LEU A 119 -14.66 -21.66 46.25
C LEU A 119 -14.77 -23.07 45.66
N ALA A 120 -14.09 -24.09 46.22
CA ALA A 120 -14.11 -25.44 45.67
C ALA A 120 -15.52 -26.05 45.66
N GLY A 121 -15.97 -26.49 44.48
CA GLY A 121 -17.30 -27.06 44.25
C GLY A 121 -18.45 -26.06 44.41
N LYS A 122 -18.21 -24.74 44.33
CA LYS A 122 -19.25 -23.72 44.47
C LYS A 122 -19.88 -23.31 43.14
N ALA A 123 -19.21 -23.57 42.02
CA ALA A 123 -19.74 -23.35 40.67
C ALA A 123 -19.72 -24.62 39.82
N LYS A 124 -20.56 -24.65 38.77
CA LYS A 124 -20.69 -25.80 37.87
C LYS A 124 -19.71 -25.70 36.70
N GLY A 125 -19.22 -26.86 36.25
CA GLY A 125 -18.35 -27.00 35.08
C GLY A 125 -16.85 -26.96 35.41
N GLU A 126 -16.04 -27.51 34.49
CA GLU A 126 -14.60 -27.81 34.66
C GLU A 126 -13.73 -26.63 35.16
N ARG A 127 -14.15 -25.38 34.91
CA ARG A 127 -13.45 -24.16 35.37
C ARG A 127 -14.31 -23.25 36.25
N GLY A 128 -15.50 -23.69 36.68
CA GLY A 128 -16.50 -22.85 37.36
C GLY A 128 -15.91 -22.08 38.55
N ASP A 129 -15.28 -22.79 39.49
CA ASP A 129 -14.70 -22.19 40.70
C ASP A 129 -13.57 -21.18 40.39
N SER A 130 -12.89 -21.35 39.26
CA SER A 130 -11.85 -20.40 38.80
C SER A 130 -12.41 -19.15 38.11
N VAL A 131 -13.71 -19.13 37.74
CA VAL A 131 -14.41 -17.90 37.31
C VAL A 131 -14.81 -17.05 38.52
N LEU A 132 -15.10 -17.70 39.67
CA LEU A 132 -15.37 -17.02 40.93
C LEU A 132 -14.09 -16.54 41.65
N PHE A 133 -12.92 -17.07 41.30
CA PHE A 133 -11.64 -16.72 41.92
C PHE A 133 -11.09 -15.40 41.40
N VAL A 134 -11.31 -14.32 42.17
CA VAL A 134 -10.91 -12.95 41.87
C VAL A 134 -10.17 -12.35 43.06
N PRO A 135 -8.85 -12.61 43.20
CA PRO A 135 -8.03 -11.87 44.16
C PRO A 135 -7.86 -10.42 43.72
N ASP A 136 -7.79 -9.51 44.70
CA ASP A 136 -7.59 -8.06 44.53
C ASP A 136 -6.41 -7.70 43.59
N THR A 137 -5.37 -8.54 43.56
CA THR A 137 -4.23 -8.39 42.65
C THR A 137 -4.57 -8.43 41.16
N LEU A 138 -5.74 -8.94 40.76
CA LEU A 138 -6.24 -8.81 39.38
C LEU A 138 -6.82 -7.41 39.09
N LEU A 139 -7.47 -6.78 40.07
CA LEU A 139 -8.08 -5.46 39.95
C LEU A 139 -7.07 -4.31 40.17
N ARG A 140 -6.01 -4.51 40.97
CA ARG A 140 -5.01 -3.46 41.29
C ARG A 140 -4.36 -2.75 40.09
N ASP A 141 -4.20 -3.44 38.97
CA ASP A 141 -3.65 -2.89 37.73
C ASP A 141 -4.73 -2.35 36.78
N SER A 142 -6.00 -2.62 37.07
CA SER A 142 -7.16 -2.24 36.25
C SER A 142 -7.38 -0.72 36.25
N ARG A 143 -7.95 -0.20 35.17
CA ARG A 143 -8.52 1.17 35.13
C ARG A 143 -9.66 1.32 36.14
N HIS A 144 -10.32 0.23 36.52
CA HIS A 144 -11.41 0.18 37.50
C HIS A 144 -10.96 -0.06 38.95
N LYS A 145 -9.65 0.00 39.26
CA LYS A 145 -9.08 -0.30 40.59
C LYS A 145 -9.56 0.56 41.78
N THR A 146 -10.36 1.59 41.53
CA THR A 146 -10.97 2.46 42.55
C THR A 146 -12.45 2.16 42.78
N LEU A 147 -13.05 1.28 41.98
CA LEU A 147 -14.42 0.80 42.16
C LEU A 147 -14.45 -0.35 43.16
N LEU A 148 -15.54 -0.44 43.92
CA LEU A 148 -15.85 -1.59 44.76
C LEU A 148 -16.41 -2.72 43.88
N CYS A 149 -16.29 -3.97 44.32
CA CYS A 149 -16.89 -5.12 43.63
C CYS A 149 -18.40 -4.92 43.39
N ALA A 150 -19.08 -4.32 44.37
CA ALA A 150 -20.48 -3.91 44.36
C ALA A 150 -20.85 -2.96 43.20
N ASP A 151 -19.95 -2.05 42.81
CA ASP A 151 -20.24 -1.03 41.79
C ASP A 151 -20.40 -1.66 40.39
N CYS A 152 -19.68 -2.76 40.14
CA CYS A 152 -19.83 -3.58 38.93
C CYS A 152 -20.88 -4.70 39.11
N HIS A 153 -20.92 -5.32 40.28
CA HIS A 153 -21.80 -6.44 40.63
C HIS A 153 -23.01 -5.97 41.45
N ALA A 154 -23.77 -5.00 40.93
CA ALA A 154 -24.85 -4.33 41.66
C ALA A 154 -25.94 -5.30 42.22
N GLY A 155 -26.13 -6.46 41.59
CA GLY A 155 -27.02 -7.54 42.08
C GLY A 155 -26.53 -8.27 43.35
N TYR A 156 -25.40 -7.87 43.93
CA TYR A 156 -24.78 -8.47 45.12
C TYR A 156 -24.62 -7.45 46.26
N ASN A 157 -25.20 -6.25 46.12
CA ASN A 157 -25.07 -5.15 47.09
C ASN A 157 -25.66 -5.46 48.47
N ASP A 158 -26.58 -6.43 48.56
CA ASP A 158 -27.13 -6.94 49.82
C ASP A 158 -26.13 -7.82 50.61
N GLY A 159 -24.99 -8.18 50.01
CA GLY A 159 -23.88 -8.87 50.66
C GLY A 159 -24.01 -10.40 50.67
N TYR A 160 -23.63 -11.01 51.79
CA TYR A 160 -23.58 -12.46 51.98
C TYR A 160 -24.59 -12.89 53.06
N PRO A 161 -25.38 -13.96 52.84
CA PRO A 161 -25.34 -14.87 51.69
C PRO A 161 -26.17 -14.39 50.47
N HIS A 162 -25.52 -14.25 49.31
CA HIS A 162 -26.17 -13.92 48.04
C HIS A 162 -26.82 -15.18 47.42
N THR A 163 -28.09 -15.44 47.75
CA THR A 163 -28.72 -16.77 47.59
C THR A 163 -29.43 -17.04 46.26
N LYS A 164 -29.55 -16.08 45.34
CA LYS A 164 -30.24 -16.29 44.03
C LYS A 164 -29.59 -15.50 42.89
N VAL A 165 -28.81 -16.18 42.04
CA VAL A 165 -28.29 -15.63 40.78
C VAL A 165 -28.11 -16.74 39.75
N ALA A 166 -28.65 -16.54 38.55
CA ALA A 166 -28.53 -17.47 37.43
C ALA A 166 -27.22 -17.28 36.63
N SER A 167 -26.64 -16.09 36.69
CA SER A 167 -25.34 -15.74 36.10
C SER A 167 -24.70 -14.58 36.85
N VAL A 168 -23.37 -14.44 36.73
CA VAL A 168 -22.59 -13.32 37.26
C VAL A 168 -22.25 -12.38 36.10
N SER A 169 -23.24 -11.62 35.59
CA SER A 169 -23.02 -10.66 34.51
C SER A 169 -22.74 -9.24 35.03
N VAL A 170 -21.94 -8.49 34.28
CA VAL A 170 -21.65 -7.05 34.52
C VAL A 170 -21.98 -6.30 33.24
N SER A 171 -22.74 -5.21 33.35
CA SER A 171 -23.17 -4.42 32.21
C SER A 171 -22.24 -3.24 31.98
N CYS A 172 -21.15 -3.44 31.22
CA CYS A 172 -20.13 -2.41 30.96
C CYS A 172 -20.74 -1.10 30.42
N GLN A 173 -21.77 -1.22 29.57
CA GLN A 173 -22.54 -0.12 29.00
C GLN A 173 -23.19 0.82 30.04
N HIS A 174 -23.36 0.41 31.30
CA HIS A 174 -23.94 1.28 32.33
C HIS A 174 -23.03 2.47 32.69
N CYS A 175 -21.71 2.33 32.48
CA CYS A 175 -20.73 3.42 32.62
C CYS A 175 -20.10 3.81 31.27
N HIS A 176 -20.21 2.94 30.26
CA HIS A 176 -19.65 3.10 28.92
C HIS A 176 -20.78 3.14 27.87
N GLU A 177 -21.74 4.05 28.05
CA GLU A 177 -22.97 4.12 27.25
C GLU A 177 -22.68 4.23 25.75
N ASP A 178 -21.82 5.17 25.34
CA ASP A 178 -21.39 5.36 23.94
C ASP A 178 -20.76 4.10 23.34
N GLN A 179 -19.86 3.43 24.08
CA GLN A 179 -19.14 2.26 23.58
C GLN A 179 -20.07 1.03 23.53
N GLY A 180 -21.02 0.92 24.46
CA GLY A 180 -22.08 -0.08 24.43
C GLY A 180 -23.02 0.11 23.23
N ALA A 181 -23.48 1.34 23.00
CA ALA A 181 -24.32 1.69 21.84
C ALA A 181 -23.60 1.46 20.50
N ALA A 182 -22.30 1.78 20.43
CA ALA A 182 -21.44 1.47 19.29
C ALA A 182 -21.30 -0.05 19.06
N TYR A 183 -21.07 -0.83 20.12
CA TYR A 183 -20.98 -2.29 20.05
C TYR A 183 -22.30 -2.94 19.60
N HIS A 184 -23.45 -2.49 20.11
CA HIS A 184 -24.76 -3.03 19.70
C HIS A 184 -25.12 -2.74 18.24
N ARG A 185 -24.55 -1.69 17.64
CA ARG A 185 -24.65 -1.41 16.20
C ARG A 185 -23.64 -2.21 15.36
N SER A 186 -22.63 -2.83 15.96
CA SER A 186 -21.60 -3.59 15.24
C SER A 186 -22.14 -4.92 14.71
N ILE A 187 -21.38 -5.55 13.81
CA ILE A 187 -21.64 -6.92 13.35
C ILE A 187 -21.38 -7.99 14.44
N HIS A 188 -20.72 -7.65 15.55
CA HIS A 188 -20.40 -8.62 16.60
C HIS A 188 -21.58 -8.89 17.54
N ALA A 189 -22.30 -7.87 17.99
CA ALA A 189 -23.45 -8.02 18.89
C ALA A 189 -24.55 -8.96 18.38
N PRO A 190 -25.15 -8.77 17.18
CA PRO A 190 -26.22 -9.63 16.68
C PRO A 190 -25.74 -11.03 16.29
N ASN A 191 -24.42 -11.23 16.10
CA ASN A 191 -23.85 -12.56 15.91
C ASN A 191 -23.62 -13.28 17.25
N PHE A 192 -23.21 -12.56 18.30
CA PHE A 192 -23.14 -13.09 19.66
C PHE A 192 -24.53 -13.51 20.15
N GLU A 193 -25.56 -12.70 19.93
CA GLU A 193 -26.96 -13.05 20.27
C GLU A 193 -27.48 -14.29 19.54
N LYS A 194 -27.06 -14.54 18.30
CA LYS A 194 -27.55 -15.65 17.46
C LYS A 194 -26.76 -16.95 17.59
N LYS A 195 -25.44 -16.87 17.83
CA LYS A 195 -24.51 -18.02 17.80
C LYS A 195 -23.64 -18.16 19.05
N GLY A 196 -23.46 -17.09 19.84
CA GLY A 196 -22.64 -17.09 21.06
C GLY A 196 -21.12 -17.13 20.85
N ASP A 197 -20.63 -17.11 19.61
CA ASP A 197 -19.21 -17.28 19.24
C ASP A 197 -18.47 -15.97 18.86
N ALA A 198 -19.21 -14.87 18.66
CA ALA A 198 -18.66 -13.54 18.39
C ALA A 198 -18.12 -12.84 19.67
N PRO A 199 -17.17 -11.90 19.55
CA PRO A 199 -16.55 -11.26 20.70
C PRO A 199 -17.50 -10.29 21.42
N THR A 200 -17.31 -10.17 22.74
CA THR A 200 -17.96 -9.20 23.64
C THR A 200 -16.93 -8.27 24.29
N CYS A 201 -17.38 -7.31 25.11
CA CYS A 201 -16.52 -6.40 25.88
C CYS A 201 -15.36 -7.13 26.58
N VAL A 202 -15.64 -8.25 27.28
CA VAL A 202 -14.65 -8.95 28.11
C VAL A 202 -13.65 -9.79 27.30
N SER A 203 -13.98 -10.21 26.07
CA SER A 203 -13.00 -10.87 25.20
C SER A 203 -11.97 -9.90 24.59
N CYS A 204 -12.31 -8.62 24.52
CA CYS A 204 -11.42 -7.57 24.01
C CYS A 204 -10.66 -6.84 25.12
N HIS A 205 -11.31 -6.56 26.26
CA HIS A 205 -10.74 -5.75 27.34
C HIS A 205 -10.34 -6.54 28.61
N SER A 206 -10.60 -7.85 28.67
CA SER A 206 -10.67 -8.64 29.92
C SER A 206 -11.87 -8.23 30.81
N SER A 207 -12.08 -8.95 31.92
CA SER A 207 -13.17 -8.71 32.88
C SER A 207 -12.69 -7.88 34.08
N HIS A 208 -11.84 -8.46 34.92
CA HIS A 208 -11.32 -7.79 36.12
C HIS A 208 -10.02 -7.00 35.86
N LYS A 209 -9.24 -7.42 34.85
CA LYS A 209 -7.94 -6.82 34.50
C LYS A 209 -8.05 -5.90 33.27
N VAL A 210 -8.95 -4.92 33.33
CA VAL A 210 -9.18 -3.95 32.24
C VAL A 210 -8.07 -2.90 32.23
N LEU A 211 -7.10 -3.08 31.33
CA LEU A 211 -5.97 -2.16 31.17
C LEU A 211 -6.31 -1.01 30.20
N GLY A 212 -5.57 0.09 30.27
CA GLY A 212 -5.69 1.18 29.30
C GLY A 212 -4.97 0.87 27.98
N ALA A 213 -5.43 1.44 26.86
CA ALA A 213 -4.78 1.28 25.54
C ALA A 213 -3.36 1.88 25.46
N ASP A 214 -2.93 2.60 26.49
CA ASP A 214 -1.58 3.13 26.72
C ASP A 214 -0.66 2.16 27.51
N ASP A 215 -1.21 1.16 28.20
CA ASP A 215 -0.42 0.10 28.86
C ASP A 215 -0.06 -0.98 27.84
N ARG A 216 1.25 -1.21 27.62
CA ARG A 216 1.80 -2.23 26.71
C ARG A 216 1.29 -3.65 26.96
N ARG A 217 0.75 -3.92 28.15
CA ARG A 217 0.20 -5.21 28.57
C ARG A 217 -1.30 -5.35 28.21
N SER A 218 -1.95 -4.27 27.76
CA SER A 218 -3.35 -4.28 27.33
C SER A 218 -3.51 -4.98 25.98
N PRO A 219 -4.55 -5.83 25.79
CA PRO A 219 -4.87 -6.37 24.46
C PRO A 219 -5.17 -5.28 23.41
N THR A 220 -5.62 -4.10 23.86
CA THR A 220 -5.98 -2.94 23.00
C THR A 220 -4.84 -1.94 22.80
N TYR A 221 -3.63 -2.23 23.28
CA TYR A 221 -2.44 -1.42 22.95
C TYR A 221 -2.06 -1.60 21.46
N PRO A 222 -1.59 -0.57 20.73
CA PRO A 222 -1.44 -0.64 19.26
C PRO A 222 -0.64 -1.83 18.71
N LEU A 223 0.46 -2.24 19.37
CA LEU A 223 1.24 -3.43 18.97
C LEU A 223 0.45 -4.75 19.10
N ASN A 224 -0.56 -4.78 19.98
CA ASN A 224 -1.30 -5.97 20.38
C ASN A 224 -2.63 -6.13 19.61
N VAL A 225 -3.20 -5.04 19.07
CA VAL A 225 -4.50 -5.04 18.33
C VAL A 225 -4.52 -6.09 17.21
N ALA A 226 -3.45 -6.19 16.42
CA ALA A 226 -3.35 -7.17 15.33
C ALA A 226 -3.30 -8.64 15.81
N GLN A 227 -2.84 -8.88 17.05
CA GLN A 227 -2.93 -10.18 17.70
C GLN A 227 -4.31 -10.42 18.31
N LEU A 228 -4.93 -9.39 18.90
CA LEU A 228 -6.28 -9.44 19.46
C LEU A 228 -7.32 -9.81 18.40
N CYS A 229 -7.41 -9.05 17.32
CA CYS A 229 -8.32 -9.34 16.21
C CYS A 229 -7.97 -10.69 15.55
N GLY A 230 -6.67 -10.94 15.31
CA GLY A 230 -6.19 -12.20 14.76
C GLY A 230 -6.49 -13.44 15.61
N SER A 231 -6.70 -13.28 16.92
CA SER A 231 -7.04 -14.39 17.83
C SER A 231 -8.39 -15.05 17.51
N CYS A 232 -9.26 -14.38 16.74
CA CYS A 232 -10.48 -14.96 16.16
C CYS A 232 -10.45 -14.94 14.63
N HIS A 233 -10.11 -13.82 13.99
CA HIS A 233 -10.15 -13.68 12.53
C HIS A 233 -9.06 -14.46 11.77
N ASN A 234 -8.14 -15.14 12.47
CA ASN A 234 -7.20 -16.10 11.88
C ASN A 234 -7.49 -17.57 12.29
N LYS A 235 -8.63 -17.86 12.92
CA LYS A 235 -9.05 -19.24 13.26
C LYS A 235 -9.94 -19.81 12.16
N LYS A 236 -9.59 -20.99 11.63
CA LYS A 236 -10.39 -21.75 10.66
C LYS A 236 -11.87 -21.86 11.06
N ALA A 237 -12.17 -22.10 12.33
CA ALA A 237 -13.54 -22.20 12.84
C ALA A 237 -14.37 -20.91 12.66
N ILE A 238 -13.77 -19.73 12.81
CA ILE A 238 -14.45 -18.45 12.56
C ILE A 238 -14.53 -18.18 11.06
N LEU A 239 -13.43 -18.43 10.33
CA LEU A 239 -13.39 -18.24 8.88
C LEU A 239 -14.42 -19.10 8.15
N ASP A 240 -14.61 -20.35 8.54
CA ASP A 240 -15.57 -21.25 7.90
C ASP A 240 -17.02 -21.07 8.40
N ALA A 241 -17.24 -20.33 9.50
CA ALA A 241 -18.58 -20.05 10.04
C ALA A 241 -19.15 -18.69 9.59
N TYR A 242 -18.33 -17.84 8.97
CA TYR A 242 -18.67 -16.45 8.62
C TYR A 242 -18.12 -15.95 7.27
N PHE A 243 -17.10 -16.61 6.71
CA PHE A 243 -16.37 -16.19 5.52
C PHE A 243 -16.12 -17.42 4.62
N ASP A 244 -17.17 -18.16 4.30
CA ASP A 244 -17.13 -19.45 3.60
C ASP A 244 -17.22 -19.34 2.07
N LYS A 245 -17.66 -18.20 1.53
CA LYS A 245 -17.88 -18.03 0.09
C LYS A 245 -16.61 -17.58 -0.63
N PRO A 246 -16.50 -17.82 -1.95
CA PRO A 246 -15.40 -17.30 -2.77
C PRO A 246 -15.22 -15.77 -2.69
N ALA A 247 -16.34 -15.04 -2.54
CA ALA A 247 -16.34 -13.58 -2.35
C ALA A 247 -15.67 -13.14 -1.03
N ASP A 248 -15.66 -13.99 -0.01
CA ASP A 248 -15.10 -13.69 1.31
C ASP A 248 -13.59 -13.95 1.37
N SER A 249 -12.97 -14.37 0.27
CA SER A 249 -11.53 -14.71 0.17
C SER A 249 -10.61 -13.62 0.72
N THR A 250 -10.90 -12.34 0.47
CA THR A 250 -10.17 -11.20 1.05
C THR A 250 -10.31 -11.13 2.57
N ALA A 251 -11.47 -11.46 3.13
CA ALA A 251 -11.67 -11.50 4.59
C ALA A 251 -10.96 -12.70 5.23
N ARG A 252 -10.85 -13.83 4.51
CA ARG A 252 -10.09 -15.02 4.96
C ARG A 252 -8.59 -14.77 5.03
N SER A 253 -8.02 -13.96 4.13
CA SER A 253 -6.58 -13.64 4.13
C SER A 253 -6.22 -12.37 4.91
N ALA A 254 -7.18 -11.49 5.20
CA ALA A 254 -7.01 -10.15 5.79
C ALA A 254 -5.98 -10.04 6.94
N VAL A 255 -6.01 -10.96 7.92
CA VAL A 255 -5.08 -10.92 9.07
C VAL A 255 -3.65 -11.29 8.69
N GLY A 256 -3.48 -12.21 7.74
CA GLY A 256 -2.18 -12.54 7.16
C GLY A 256 -1.67 -11.38 6.32
N ASP A 257 -2.47 -10.97 5.33
CA ASP A 257 -2.19 -9.86 4.42
C ASP A 257 -1.75 -8.59 5.16
N TYR A 258 -2.53 -8.17 6.17
CA TYR A 258 -2.21 -6.99 6.98
C TYR A 258 -0.81 -7.06 7.60
N ARG A 259 -0.35 -8.23 8.09
CA ARG A 259 0.99 -8.39 8.67
C ARG A 259 2.13 -8.22 7.66
N HIS A 260 1.83 -8.40 6.37
CA HIS A 260 2.76 -8.17 5.26
C HIS A 260 2.59 -6.78 4.62
N SER A 261 1.52 -6.04 4.95
CA SER A 261 1.38 -4.63 4.57
C SER A 261 2.40 -3.72 5.25
N VAL A 262 2.64 -2.53 4.70
CA VAL A 262 3.48 -1.48 5.29
C VAL A 262 3.04 -1.13 6.71
N HIS A 263 1.73 -1.09 6.97
CA HIS A 263 1.20 -0.77 8.29
C HIS A 263 1.49 -1.87 9.31
N GLY A 264 1.28 -3.13 8.93
CA GLY A 264 1.60 -4.28 9.77
C GLY A 264 3.10 -4.48 9.98
N ILE A 265 3.94 -4.21 8.97
CA ILE A 265 5.40 -4.26 9.06
C ILE A 265 5.91 -3.14 9.99
N ALA A 266 5.47 -1.91 9.79
CA ALA A 266 5.81 -0.77 10.64
C ALA A 266 5.42 -1.03 12.11
N MET A 267 4.23 -1.59 12.35
CA MET A 267 3.78 -1.93 13.70
C MET A 267 4.58 -3.12 14.28
N THR A 268 4.61 -4.26 13.61
CA THR A 268 5.08 -5.54 14.19
C THR A 268 6.58 -5.79 14.09
N LYS A 269 7.27 -5.21 13.09
CA LYS A 269 8.73 -5.36 12.92
C LYS A 269 9.50 -4.12 13.38
N ALA A 270 9.00 -2.92 13.09
CA ALA A 270 9.66 -1.67 13.47
C ALA A 270 9.14 -1.07 14.80
N GLY A 271 8.09 -1.63 15.40
CA GLY A 271 7.56 -1.20 16.70
C GLY A 271 6.84 0.15 16.68
N LEU A 272 6.48 0.66 15.50
CA LEU A 272 5.93 2.01 15.31
C LEU A 272 4.46 2.06 15.71
N THR A 273 4.20 2.38 16.98
CA THR A 273 2.86 2.52 17.59
C THR A 273 1.95 3.58 16.97
N VAL A 274 2.46 4.37 16.01
CA VAL A 274 1.72 5.36 15.22
C VAL A 274 1.22 4.82 13.87
N SER A 275 1.58 3.58 13.53
CA SER A 275 1.09 2.89 12.34
C SER A 275 -0.39 2.51 12.50
N ALA A 276 -1.16 2.54 11.41
CA ALA A 276 -2.58 2.18 11.43
C ALA A 276 -2.81 0.70 11.80
N THR A 277 -3.81 0.44 12.63
CA THR A 277 -4.24 -0.89 13.07
C THR A 277 -5.61 -1.25 12.50
N CYS A 278 -6.10 -2.46 12.81
CA CYS A 278 -7.42 -2.93 12.40
C CYS A 278 -8.54 -1.94 12.78
N SER A 279 -8.51 -1.38 13.99
CA SER A 279 -9.53 -0.47 14.50
C SER A 279 -9.50 0.94 13.89
N ASP A 280 -8.36 1.38 13.37
CA ASP A 280 -8.24 2.69 12.71
C ASP A 280 -8.95 2.70 11.34
N CYS A 281 -9.07 1.51 10.72
CA CYS A 281 -9.81 1.32 9.47
C CYS A 281 -11.24 0.82 9.69
N HIS A 282 -11.49 -0.10 10.65
CA HIS A 282 -12.77 -0.79 10.83
C HIS A 282 -13.68 -0.24 11.94
N ASP A 283 -13.31 0.83 12.64
CA ASP A 283 -13.83 1.22 13.97
C ASP A 283 -13.38 0.22 15.08
N ALA A 284 -13.34 0.67 16.33
CA ALA A 284 -12.92 -0.14 17.48
C ALA A 284 -14.10 -0.85 18.16
N HIS A 285 -15.30 -0.25 18.13
CA HIS A 285 -16.50 -0.79 18.77
C HIS A 285 -17.63 -1.01 17.76
N ARG A 286 -17.78 -0.14 16.76
CA ARG A 286 -18.85 -0.17 15.75
C ARG A 286 -18.36 -0.78 14.43
N VAL A 287 -17.79 -1.99 14.52
CA VAL A 287 -17.31 -2.73 13.33
C VAL A 287 -18.48 -3.06 12.42
N LEU A 288 -18.50 -2.50 11.21
CA LEU A 288 -19.62 -2.58 10.27
C LEU A 288 -19.22 -3.20 8.91
N PRO A 289 -20.11 -3.98 8.27
CA PRO A 289 -19.96 -4.43 6.88
C PRO A 289 -19.69 -3.30 5.88
N THR A 290 -18.98 -3.58 4.79
CA THR A 290 -18.54 -2.59 3.79
C THR A 290 -19.66 -2.07 2.87
N ASP A 291 -20.82 -2.72 2.86
CA ASP A 291 -22.05 -2.28 2.18
C ASP A 291 -22.91 -1.35 3.04
N SER A 292 -22.68 -1.28 4.35
CA SER A 292 -23.34 -0.31 5.24
C SER A 292 -22.76 1.09 5.04
N THR A 293 -23.61 2.07 4.72
CA THR A 293 -23.20 3.48 4.54
C THR A 293 -22.64 4.14 5.81
N GLU A 294 -22.96 3.61 7.00
CA GLU A 294 -22.36 4.02 8.28
C GLU A 294 -20.92 3.49 8.48
N SER A 295 -20.44 2.56 7.65
CA SER A 295 -19.11 1.95 7.77
C SER A 295 -18.01 2.90 7.30
N THR A 296 -16.91 2.96 8.04
CA THR A 296 -15.66 3.65 7.64
C THR A 296 -15.07 3.08 6.34
N LEU A 297 -15.44 1.85 5.96
CA LEU A 297 -14.99 1.16 4.76
C LEU A 297 -16.06 1.03 3.67
N HIS A 298 -17.18 1.77 3.80
CA HIS A 298 -18.06 2.01 2.65
C HIS A 298 -17.34 2.82 1.57
N ARG A 299 -17.65 2.59 0.28
CA ARG A 299 -16.90 3.19 -0.85
C ARG A 299 -16.72 4.70 -0.74
N SER A 300 -17.77 5.43 -0.37
CA SER A 300 -17.73 6.90 -0.19
C SER A 300 -16.82 7.37 0.96
N ASN A 301 -16.54 6.48 1.91
CA ASN A 301 -15.92 6.81 3.19
C ASN A 301 -14.42 6.40 3.21
N VAL A 302 -14.02 5.39 2.41
CA VAL A 302 -12.63 4.89 2.31
C VAL A 302 -11.61 6.02 2.14
N ALA A 303 -11.86 6.97 1.25
CA ALA A 303 -10.96 8.11 1.02
C ALA A 303 -10.75 8.92 2.31
N SER A 304 -11.81 9.24 3.04
CA SER A 304 -11.73 9.94 4.33
C SER A 304 -11.05 9.12 5.44
N THR A 305 -11.23 7.80 5.45
CA THR A 305 -10.60 6.87 6.40
C THR A 305 -9.08 6.82 6.20
N CYS A 306 -8.60 6.67 4.96
CA CYS A 306 -7.18 6.81 4.65
C CYS A 306 -6.68 8.25 4.91
N GLY A 307 -7.48 9.23 4.53
CA GLY A 307 -7.19 10.66 4.66
C GLY A 307 -7.06 11.18 6.09
N ALA A 308 -7.57 10.47 7.10
CA ALA A 308 -7.39 10.83 8.51
C ALA A 308 -5.90 11.03 8.86
N CYS A 309 -5.04 10.15 8.34
CA CYS A 309 -3.58 10.27 8.40
C CYS A 309 -2.99 10.87 7.12
N HIS A 310 -3.46 10.44 5.94
CA HIS A 310 -2.88 10.82 4.64
C HIS A 310 -3.49 12.12 4.07
N GLN A 311 -3.65 13.15 4.91
CA GLN A 311 -4.43 14.37 4.60
C GLN A 311 -3.97 15.10 3.30
N GLY A 312 -2.65 15.20 3.06
CA GLY A 312 -2.12 15.81 1.83
C GLY A 312 -2.36 14.97 0.58
N VAL A 313 -2.39 13.64 0.71
CA VAL A 313 -2.75 12.73 -0.39
C VAL A 313 -4.25 12.82 -0.68
N LEU A 314 -5.10 12.84 0.35
CA LEU A 314 -6.54 13.05 0.20
C LEU A 314 -6.82 14.37 -0.54
N ALA A 315 -6.27 15.49 -0.09
CA ALA A 315 -6.47 16.79 -0.74
C ALA A 315 -6.00 16.80 -2.21
N THR A 316 -4.98 16.02 -2.56
CA THR A 316 -4.53 15.84 -3.94
C THR A 316 -5.54 14.98 -4.73
N PHE A 317 -5.96 13.85 -4.17
CA PHE A 317 -6.91 12.91 -4.78
C PHE A 317 -8.29 13.55 -5.00
N ASP A 318 -8.82 14.29 -4.04
CA ASP A 318 -10.11 14.99 -4.13
C ASP A 318 -10.13 16.02 -5.28
N SER A 319 -8.97 16.60 -5.62
CA SER A 319 -8.83 17.49 -6.78
C SER A 319 -8.75 16.76 -8.12
N SER A 320 -8.39 15.48 -8.13
CA SER A 320 -8.25 14.67 -9.34
C SER A 320 -9.60 14.34 -9.99
N ALA A 321 -9.59 13.98 -11.28
CA ALA A 321 -10.77 13.50 -11.98
C ALA A 321 -11.38 12.24 -11.33
N HIS A 322 -10.58 11.40 -10.65
CA HIS A 322 -11.11 10.26 -9.88
C HIS A 322 -11.83 10.70 -8.59
N GLY A 323 -11.29 11.69 -7.87
CA GLY A 323 -11.95 12.28 -6.69
C GLY A 323 -13.23 13.02 -7.07
N GLN A 324 -13.19 13.83 -8.13
CA GLN A 324 -14.37 14.52 -8.67
C GLN A 324 -15.46 13.51 -9.13
N ALA A 325 -15.08 12.47 -9.89
CA ALA A 325 -16.00 11.43 -10.34
C ALA A 325 -16.60 10.59 -9.18
N LEU A 326 -15.86 10.43 -8.06
CA LEU A 326 -16.38 9.79 -6.85
C LEU A 326 -17.48 10.63 -6.18
N VAL A 327 -17.39 11.96 -6.26
CA VAL A 327 -18.34 12.91 -5.67
C VAL A 327 -19.57 13.12 -6.55
N SER A 328 -19.41 13.20 -7.88
CA SER A 328 -20.55 13.26 -8.83
C SER A 328 -21.28 11.92 -8.96
N GLY A 329 -20.58 10.81 -8.71
CA GLY A 329 -21.08 9.45 -8.93
C GLY A 329 -20.89 8.93 -10.35
N ASP A 330 -20.06 9.59 -11.16
CA ASP A 330 -19.82 9.26 -12.55
C ASP A 330 -19.20 7.85 -12.73
N THR A 331 -19.47 7.27 -13.90
CA THR A 331 -18.97 5.96 -14.32
C THR A 331 -18.27 6.02 -15.67
N THR A 332 -17.33 5.10 -15.90
CA THR A 332 -16.70 4.88 -17.22
C THR A 332 -17.72 4.53 -18.31
N GLU A 333 -17.28 4.57 -19.58
CA GLU A 333 -17.98 3.97 -20.75
C GLU A 333 -18.45 2.51 -20.49
N THR A 334 -17.77 1.81 -19.57
CA THR A 334 -18.01 0.41 -19.18
C THR A 334 -18.81 0.26 -17.87
N GLY A 335 -19.42 1.34 -17.35
CA GLY A 335 -20.25 1.32 -16.15
C GLY A 335 -19.48 1.15 -14.82
N LYS A 336 -18.15 1.27 -14.83
CA LYS A 336 -17.34 1.19 -13.61
C LYS A 336 -17.34 2.53 -12.88
N LYS A 337 -17.63 2.50 -11.58
CA LYS A 337 -17.55 3.68 -10.69
C LYS A 337 -16.10 4.14 -10.53
N ALA A 338 -15.91 5.43 -10.27
CA ALA A 338 -14.60 5.99 -9.90
C ALA A 338 -13.89 5.13 -8.82
N PRO A 339 -12.57 4.86 -8.95
CA PRO A 339 -11.81 4.08 -7.97
C PRO A 339 -11.65 4.84 -6.66
N VAL A 340 -11.43 4.13 -5.55
CA VAL A 340 -10.96 4.72 -4.29
C VAL A 340 -9.62 4.09 -3.90
N CYS A 341 -9.05 4.47 -2.75
CA CYS A 341 -7.67 4.14 -2.40
C CYS A 341 -7.35 2.63 -2.46
N ILE A 342 -8.33 1.78 -2.12
CA ILE A 342 -8.14 0.32 -2.05
C ILE A 342 -8.18 -0.38 -3.43
N GLU A 343 -8.66 0.28 -4.50
CA GLU A 343 -8.58 -0.27 -5.87
C GLU A 343 -7.18 -0.18 -6.49
N CYS A 344 -6.26 0.62 -5.94
CA CYS A 344 -4.89 0.74 -6.45
C CYS A 344 -3.82 0.30 -5.44
N HIS A 345 -4.12 0.35 -4.13
CA HIS A 345 -3.21 -0.08 -3.07
C HIS A 345 -3.66 -1.35 -2.32
N GLY A 346 -4.86 -1.86 -2.61
CA GLY A 346 -5.51 -2.91 -1.81
C GLY A 346 -5.97 -2.42 -0.44
N GLY A 347 -6.85 -3.19 0.22
CA GLY A 347 -7.29 -2.91 1.59
C GLY A 347 -6.31 -3.39 2.66
N HIS A 348 -6.05 -4.72 2.67
CA HIS A 348 -5.14 -5.35 3.62
C HIS A 348 -3.73 -5.59 3.06
N LYS A 349 -3.51 -5.35 1.76
CA LYS A 349 -2.26 -5.64 1.02
C LYS A 349 -1.48 -4.38 0.60
N VAL A 350 -1.58 -3.30 1.37
CA VAL A 350 -0.85 -2.04 1.08
C VAL A 350 0.66 -2.27 1.21
N VAL A 351 1.39 -2.27 0.11
CA VAL A 351 2.85 -2.48 0.03
C VAL A 351 3.61 -1.16 -0.18
N GLU A 352 4.94 -1.19 -0.10
CA GLU A 352 5.77 0.00 -0.30
C GLU A 352 5.75 0.43 -1.78
N ALA A 353 5.59 1.73 -2.05
CA ALA A 353 5.38 2.25 -3.41
C ALA A 353 6.61 2.12 -4.34
N ASN A 354 7.75 1.71 -3.80
CA ASN A 354 9.01 1.40 -4.48
C ASN A 354 9.28 -0.11 -4.63
N ASP A 355 8.38 -0.99 -4.16
CA ASP A 355 8.47 -2.43 -4.41
C ASP A 355 8.44 -2.68 -5.94
N PRO A 356 9.45 -3.34 -6.54
CA PRO A 356 9.52 -3.47 -8.00
C PRO A 356 8.38 -4.28 -8.62
N ALA A 357 7.76 -5.21 -7.88
CA ALA A 357 6.65 -5.99 -8.39
C ALA A 357 5.35 -5.17 -8.39
N TRP A 358 5.06 -4.45 -7.29
CA TRP A 358 3.92 -3.52 -7.25
C TRP A 358 4.09 -2.35 -8.22
N PHE A 359 5.27 -1.74 -8.28
CA PHE A 359 5.58 -0.60 -9.16
C PHE A 359 5.52 -0.96 -10.65
N SER A 360 5.65 -2.25 -11.00
CA SER A 360 5.39 -2.75 -12.36
C SER A 360 3.89 -3.08 -12.56
N GLY A 361 3.26 -3.71 -11.57
CA GLY A 361 1.85 -4.14 -11.61
C GLY A 361 0.82 -3.00 -11.55
N VAL A 362 1.17 -1.83 -11.01
CA VAL A 362 0.25 -0.67 -10.89
C VAL A 362 -0.35 -0.21 -12.24
N VAL A 363 0.32 -0.51 -13.35
CA VAL A 363 -0.18 -0.27 -14.71
C VAL A 363 -1.43 -1.12 -15.01
N GLU A 364 -1.49 -2.36 -14.51
CA GLU A 364 -2.64 -3.25 -14.68
C GLU A 364 -3.84 -2.76 -13.85
N GLU A 365 -3.62 -2.17 -12.68
CA GLU A 365 -4.69 -1.55 -11.87
C GLU A 365 -5.33 -0.36 -12.60
N CYS A 366 -4.54 0.48 -13.28
CA CYS A 366 -5.08 1.49 -14.19
C CYS A 366 -5.86 0.83 -15.35
N GLY A 367 -5.29 -0.20 -15.97
CA GLY A 367 -5.91 -0.93 -17.08
C GLY A 367 -7.19 -1.69 -16.74
N ALA A 368 -7.38 -2.06 -15.47
CA ALA A 368 -8.60 -2.71 -14.98
C ALA A 368 -9.85 -1.86 -15.26
N CYS A 369 -9.73 -0.53 -15.30
CA CYS A 369 -10.77 0.37 -15.77
C CYS A 369 -10.48 0.92 -17.19
N HIS A 370 -9.24 1.31 -17.48
CA HIS A 370 -8.85 1.99 -18.72
C HIS A 370 -8.34 1.04 -19.82
N LYS A 371 -8.99 -0.11 -20.03
CA LYS A 371 -8.47 -1.20 -20.88
C LYS A 371 -8.00 -0.77 -22.28
N ARG A 372 -8.77 0.04 -23.02
CA ARG A 372 -8.38 0.58 -24.35
C ARG A 372 -7.07 1.40 -24.31
N LEU A 373 -6.81 2.09 -23.20
CA LEU A 373 -5.57 2.84 -22.99
C LEU A 373 -4.42 1.93 -22.57
N LEU A 374 -4.68 0.87 -21.78
CA LEU A 374 -3.69 -0.17 -21.46
C LEU A 374 -3.18 -0.86 -22.73
N ASP A 375 -4.12 -1.35 -23.56
CA ASP A 375 -3.82 -2.08 -24.79
C ASP A 375 -2.96 -1.23 -25.76
N THR A 376 -3.19 0.08 -25.82
CA THR A 376 -2.44 1.02 -26.69
C THR A 376 -1.17 1.57 -26.06
N TYR A 377 -1.12 1.71 -24.74
CA TYR A 377 0.12 1.99 -23.99
C TYR A 377 1.15 0.88 -24.20
N PHE A 378 0.73 -0.38 -24.11
CA PHE A 378 1.59 -1.54 -24.34
C PHE A 378 2.10 -1.70 -25.77
N GLU A 379 1.59 -0.95 -26.75
CA GLU A 379 2.21 -0.89 -28.08
C GLU A 379 3.42 0.07 -28.15
N THR A 380 3.61 0.95 -27.16
CA THR A 380 4.69 1.95 -27.14
C THR A 380 6.00 1.42 -26.56
N TYR A 381 7.08 2.19 -26.72
CA TYR A 381 8.38 1.90 -26.08
C TYR A 381 8.28 1.84 -24.56
N HIS A 382 7.51 2.73 -23.91
CA HIS A 382 7.35 2.70 -22.46
C HIS A 382 6.60 1.45 -22.00
N GLY A 383 5.50 1.10 -22.67
CA GLY A 383 4.75 -0.11 -22.37
C GLY A 383 5.56 -1.38 -22.57
N LYS A 384 6.26 -1.52 -23.70
CA LYS A 384 7.10 -2.68 -24.01
C LYS A 384 8.31 -2.80 -23.08
N ALA A 385 8.92 -1.68 -22.68
CA ALA A 385 9.96 -1.68 -21.66
C ALA A 385 9.41 -2.08 -20.27
N THR A 386 8.20 -1.62 -19.92
CA THR A 386 7.53 -2.00 -18.65
C THR A 386 7.23 -3.50 -18.61
N GLN A 387 6.69 -4.09 -19.69
CA GLN A 387 6.44 -5.54 -19.79
C GLN A 387 7.72 -6.39 -19.68
N LEU A 388 8.86 -5.84 -20.11
CA LEU A 388 10.18 -6.46 -19.96
C LEU A 388 10.84 -6.18 -18.59
N GLY A 389 10.12 -5.60 -17.63
CA GLY A 389 10.59 -5.35 -16.26
C GLY A 389 11.50 -4.12 -16.08
N TYR A 390 11.66 -3.27 -17.11
CA TYR A 390 12.46 -2.05 -16.99
C TYR A 390 11.66 -0.96 -16.27
N GLY A 391 11.65 -1.00 -14.93
CA GLY A 391 10.90 -0.05 -14.08
C GLY A 391 11.21 1.44 -14.30
N ILE A 392 12.34 1.77 -14.93
CA ILE A 392 12.70 3.13 -15.37
C ILE A 392 11.81 3.67 -16.50
N ALA A 393 10.98 2.84 -17.14
CA ALA A 393 10.03 3.27 -18.16
C ALA A 393 8.86 4.04 -17.53
N ALA A 394 8.45 5.15 -18.16
CA ALA A 394 7.40 6.01 -17.65
C ALA A 394 6.01 5.37 -17.82
N LYS A 395 5.37 5.08 -16.70
CA LYS A 395 4.06 4.43 -16.55
C LYS A 395 2.93 5.46 -16.54
N CYS A 396 1.68 5.00 -16.45
CA CYS A 396 0.49 5.87 -16.39
C CYS A 396 0.63 6.97 -15.33
N SER A 397 1.11 6.62 -14.13
CA SER A 397 1.32 7.54 -13.01
C SER A 397 2.47 8.53 -13.20
N ASP A 398 3.45 8.20 -14.04
CA ASP A 398 4.63 9.04 -14.25
C ASP A 398 4.31 10.20 -15.21
N CYS A 399 3.31 9.99 -16.09
CA CYS A 399 2.75 11.04 -16.95
C CYS A 399 1.56 11.78 -16.31
N HIS A 400 0.60 11.06 -15.70
CA HIS A 400 -0.66 11.61 -15.17
C HIS A 400 -0.62 11.93 -13.66
N GLY A 401 0.54 11.81 -13.01
CA GLY A 401 0.69 11.87 -11.55
C GLY A 401 0.23 10.58 -10.85
N ALA A 402 0.58 10.41 -9.57
CA ALA A 402 0.22 9.22 -8.78
C ALA A 402 -1.09 9.36 -7.98
N HIS A 403 -1.42 10.57 -7.53
CA HIS A 403 -2.73 10.90 -6.94
C HIS A 403 -3.42 12.12 -7.58
N ALA A 404 -2.77 12.78 -8.55
CA ALA A 404 -3.23 14.01 -9.19
C ALA A 404 -3.73 13.76 -10.63
N MET A 405 -4.62 12.78 -10.85
CA MET A 405 -5.20 12.43 -12.17
C MET A 405 -6.07 13.57 -12.72
N LEU A 406 -5.49 14.70 -13.14
CA LEU A 406 -6.24 15.78 -13.77
C LEU A 406 -6.54 15.46 -15.24
N ALA A 407 -7.71 15.86 -15.72
CA ALA A 407 -8.14 15.64 -17.09
C ALA A 407 -7.18 16.32 -18.09
N ALA A 408 -7.03 15.78 -19.30
CA ALA A 408 -5.99 16.23 -20.24
C ALA A 408 -6.25 17.61 -20.87
N ASP A 409 -7.46 18.15 -20.66
CA ASP A 409 -7.94 19.49 -21.00
C ASP A 409 -7.89 20.46 -19.81
N ASP A 410 -7.61 19.99 -18.58
CA ASP A 410 -7.31 20.87 -17.45
C ASP A 410 -5.91 21.47 -17.60
N SER A 411 -5.82 22.80 -17.63
CA SER A 411 -4.58 23.58 -17.67
C SER A 411 -3.54 23.22 -16.60
N LEU A 412 -3.95 22.66 -15.45
CA LEU A 412 -3.08 22.22 -14.37
C LEU A 412 -2.58 20.78 -14.53
N SER A 413 -3.11 20.02 -15.50
CA SER A 413 -2.71 18.63 -15.74
C SER A 413 -1.30 18.53 -16.32
N SER A 414 -0.51 17.58 -15.82
CA SER A 414 0.82 17.27 -16.36
C SER A 414 0.78 16.76 -17.81
N VAL A 415 -0.37 16.26 -18.28
CA VAL A 415 -0.58 15.86 -19.69
C VAL A 415 -1.28 16.92 -20.54
N HIS A 416 -1.55 18.12 -20.01
CA HIS A 416 -2.10 19.23 -20.78
C HIS A 416 -1.11 19.67 -21.89
N PRO A 417 -1.54 20.04 -23.10
CA PRO A 417 -0.64 20.33 -24.23
C PRO A 417 0.44 21.40 -23.98
N THR A 418 0.23 22.34 -23.06
CA THR A 418 1.26 23.33 -22.66
C THR A 418 2.33 22.75 -21.73
N ASN A 419 1.98 21.72 -20.96
CA ASN A 419 2.77 21.21 -19.84
C ASN A 419 3.56 19.95 -20.23
N LEU A 420 3.19 19.27 -21.33
CA LEU A 420 3.85 18.07 -21.84
C LEU A 420 5.37 18.21 -21.98
N VAL A 421 5.89 19.39 -22.38
CA VAL A 421 7.35 19.60 -22.50
C VAL A 421 8.04 19.49 -21.15
N GLU A 422 7.46 20.07 -20.10
CA GLU A 422 7.98 19.97 -18.73
C GLU A 422 7.90 18.52 -18.23
N THR A 423 6.74 17.88 -18.34
CA THR A 423 6.52 16.48 -17.94
C THR A 423 7.48 15.52 -18.64
N CYS A 424 7.64 15.62 -19.97
CA CYS A 424 8.61 14.79 -20.68
C CYS A 424 10.07 15.14 -20.33
N SER A 425 10.37 16.39 -19.98
CA SER A 425 11.75 16.81 -19.66
C SER A 425 12.33 16.17 -18.39
N GLN A 426 11.46 15.71 -17.48
CA GLN A 426 11.85 15.02 -16.23
C GLN A 426 12.77 13.82 -16.50
N CYS A 427 12.50 13.07 -17.58
CA CYS A 427 13.36 11.99 -18.07
C CYS A 427 14.16 12.39 -19.34
N HIS A 428 13.53 13.09 -20.28
CA HIS A 428 14.13 13.47 -21.56
C HIS A 428 14.58 14.93 -21.54
N LYS A 429 15.77 15.21 -21.00
CA LYS A 429 16.34 16.57 -20.85
C LYS A 429 16.40 17.42 -22.15
N GLY A 430 16.30 16.80 -23.32
CA GLY A 430 16.20 17.46 -24.63
C GLY A 430 14.79 17.48 -25.24
N ALA A 431 13.73 17.32 -24.43
CA ALA A 431 12.34 17.36 -24.90
C ALA A 431 12.02 18.72 -25.54
N THR A 432 11.34 18.68 -26.68
CA THR A 432 10.90 19.87 -27.44
C THR A 432 9.43 19.76 -27.81
N VAL A 433 8.83 20.86 -28.27
CA VAL A 433 7.46 20.90 -28.80
C VAL A 433 7.22 19.89 -29.94
N ASN A 434 8.27 19.47 -30.67
CA ASN A 434 8.15 18.41 -31.68
C ASN A 434 8.29 17.00 -31.11
N PHE A 435 9.08 16.81 -30.03
CA PHE A 435 9.18 15.53 -29.33
C PHE A 435 7.84 15.13 -28.70
N VAL A 436 7.17 16.07 -28.03
CA VAL A 436 5.91 15.82 -27.31
C VAL A 436 4.67 15.69 -28.20
N LYS A 437 4.83 15.72 -29.53
CA LYS A 437 3.76 15.34 -30.47
C LYS A 437 3.57 13.82 -30.55
N TYR A 438 4.48 13.03 -30.00
CA TYR A 438 4.31 11.60 -29.84
C TYR A 438 3.14 11.29 -28.89
N LYS A 439 2.20 10.44 -29.32
CA LYS A 439 1.02 10.03 -28.54
C LYS A 439 1.30 8.72 -27.77
N PRO A 440 1.48 8.72 -26.44
CA PRO A 440 1.93 7.52 -25.69
C PRO A 440 0.89 6.39 -25.51
N HIS A 441 -0.33 6.58 -26.03
CA HIS A 441 -1.42 5.59 -26.07
C HIS A 441 -2.41 5.97 -27.19
N GLY A 442 -1.89 6.32 -28.37
CA GLY A 442 -2.70 6.66 -29.54
C GLY A 442 -3.22 5.40 -30.24
N ASP A 443 -4.52 5.16 -30.23
CA ASP A 443 -5.12 4.02 -30.94
C ASP A 443 -5.11 4.24 -32.46
N PRO A 444 -4.40 3.42 -33.26
CA PRO A 444 -4.44 3.49 -34.73
C PRO A 444 -5.76 2.97 -35.33
N ARG A 445 -6.63 2.33 -34.54
CA ARG A 445 -7.91 1.77 -35.01
C ARG A 445 -9.06 2.78 -34.83
N ASP A 446 -8.87 3.78 -33.98
CA ASP A 446 -9.81 4.87 -33.71
C ASP A 446 -9.67 5.98 -34.77
N ARG A 447 -10.43 5.86 -35.86
CA ARG A 447 -10.44 6.82 -36.97
C ARG A 447 -10.95 8.22 -36.57
N GLU A 448 -11.83 8.31 -35.58
CA GLU A 448 -12.42 9.57 -35.16
C GLU A 448 -11.45 10.38 -34.29
N ARG A 449 -10.77 9.71 -33.36
CA ARG A 449 -9.82 10.34 -32.43
C ARG A 449 -8.39 10.45 -32.99
N ASN A 450 -8.00 9.58 -33.92
CA ASN A 450 -6.67 9.56 -34.54
C ASN A 450 -6.71 9.36 -36.08
N PRO A 451 -7.40 10.23 -36.85
CA PRO A 451 -7.61 10.04 -38.30
C PRO A 451 -6.31 9.87 -39.10
N GLU A 452 -5.27 10.66 -38.81
CA GLU A 452 -3.96 10.55 -39.47
C GLU A 452 -3.30 9.19 -39.23
N LEU A 453 -3.30 8.75 -37.97
CA LEU A 453 -2.69 7.49 -37.54
C LEU A 453 -3.43 6.29 -38.14
N TYR A 454 -4.76 6.37 -38.24
CA TYR A 454 -5.61 5.35 -38.86
C TYR A 454 -5.27 5.14 -40.34
N TRP A 455 -5.14 6.22 -41.12
CA TRP A 455 -4.81 6.09 -42.54
C TRP A 455 -3.38 5.59 -42.77
N VAL A 456 -2.41 6.03 -41.96
CA VAL A 456 -1.04 5.51 -42.01
C VAL A 456 -0.98 4.03 -41.62
N TRP A 457 -1.67 3.63 -40.54
CA TRP A 457 -1.74 2.24 -40.11
C TRP A 457 -2.37 1.34 -41.17
N LEU A 458 -3.50 1.75 -41.75
CA LEU A 458 -4.19 1.02 -42.81
C LEU A 458 -3.28 0.86 -44.04
N ALA A 459 -2.68 1.95 -44.52
CA ALA A 459 -1.80 1.93 -45.69
C ALA A 459 -0.58 1.02 -45.49
N MET A 460 0.10 1.12 -44.34
CA MET A 460 1.28 0.30 -44.05
C MET A 460 0.92 -1.18 -43.82
N THR A 461 -0.23 -1.46 -43.20
CA THR A 461 -0.71 -2.83 -42.96
C THR A 461 -1.16 -3.49 -44.26
N SER A 462 -1.88 -2.78 -45.13
CA SER A 462 -2.24 -3.25 -46.47
C SER A 462 -1.01 -3.48 -47.35
N LEU A 463 0.00 -2.61 -47.28
CA LEU A 463 1.28 -2.80 -47.98
C LEU A 463 2.01 -4.06 -47.49
N LEU A 464 2.13 -4.23 -46.18
CA LEU A 464 2.78 -5.38 -45.55
C LEU A 464 2.11 -6.71 -45.96
N ILE A 465 0.78 -6.78 -45.83
CA ILE A 465 -0.01 -7.94 -46.22
C ILE A 465 0.10 -8.21 -47.73
N GLY A 466 0.02 -7.16 -48.56
CA GLY A 466 0.14 -7.28 -50.01
C GLY A 466 1.50 -7.85 -50.45
N VAL A 467 2.61 -7.37 -49.85
CA VAL A 467 3.96 -7.88 -50.10
C VAL A 467 4.09 -9.35 -49.68
N PHE A 468 3.69 -9.70 -48.45
CA PHE A 468 3.78 -11.09 -47.99
C PHE A 468 2.87 -12.04 -48.75
N ALA A 469 1.66 -11.62 -49.13
CA ALA A 469 0.75 -12.41 -49.95
C ALA A 469 1.33 -12.65 -51.36
N PHE A 470 1.83 -11.60 -52.03
CA PHE A 470 2.41 -11.71 -53.36
C PHE A 470 3.64 -12.62 -53.39
N PHE A 471 4.64 -12.36 -52.55
CA PHE A 471 5.86 -13.16 -52.53
C PHE A 471 5.62 -14.55 -51.95
N GLY A 472 4.75 -14.72 -50.95
CA GLY A 472 4.38 -16.02 -50.40
C GLY A 472 3.69 -16.92 -51.44
N VAL A 473 2.71 -16.39 -52.18
CA VAL A 473 2.05 -17.13 -53.28
C VAL A 473 3.04 -17.42 -54.41
N HIS A 474 3.89 -16.46 -54.78
CA HIS A 474 4.94 -16.68 -55.79
C HIS A 474 5.88 -17.82 -55.40
N SER A 475 6.43 -17.80 -54.18
CA SER A 475 7.32 -18.85 -53.67
C SER A 475 6.62 -20.20 -53.56
N LEU A 476 5.34 -20.24 -53.14
CA LEU A 476 4.56 -21.48 -53.07
C LEU A 476 4.33 -22.10 -54.46
N LEU A 477 3.92 -21.29 -55.44
CA LEU A 477 3.73 -21.74 -56.82
C LEU A 477 5.06 -22.21 -57.46
N TRP A 478 6.17 -21.53 -57.16
CA TRP A 478 7.49 -21.91 -57.64
C TRP A 478 7.98 -23.22 -56.98
N PHE A 479 7.72 -23.41 -55.69
CA PHE A 479 7.99 -24.66 -54.98
C PHE A 479 7.15 -25.82 -55.52
N MET A 480 5.85 -25.62 -55.77
CA MET A 480 4.97 -26.60 -56.41
C MET A 480 5.50 -27.01 -57.80
N ARG A 481 5.95 -26.05 -58.61
CA ARG A 481 6.57 -26.30 -59.93
C ARG A 481 7.87 -27.10 -59.81
N LEU A 482 8.72 -26.81 -58.82
CA LEU A 482 9.93 -27.59 -58.56
C LEU A 482 9.59 -29.03 -58.14
N MET A 483 8.58 -29.23 -57.28
CA MET A 483 8.17 -30.57 -56.86
C MET A 483 7.60 -31.39 -58.02
N ALA A 484 6.76 -30.79 -58.87
CA ALA A 484 6.25 -31.44 -60.08
C ALA A 484 7.39 -31.86 -61.02
N THR A 485 8.27 -30.92 -61.39
CA THR A 485 9.40 -31.20 -62.30
C THR A 485 10.45 -32.15 -61.69
N ARG A 486 10.57 -32.23 -60.36
CA ARG A 486 11.41 -33.24 -59.70
C ARG A 486 10.79 -34.64 -59.78
N ASN A 487 9.48 -34.75 -59.64
CA ASN A 487 8.76 -36.02 -59.80
C ASN A 487 8.78 -36.50 -61.26
N GLU A 488 8.62 -35.60 -62.23
CA GLU A 488 8.79 -35.88 -63.67
C GLU A 488 10.19 -36.42 -63.98
N ARG A 489 11.25 -35.79 -63.42
CA ARG A 489 12.63 -36.25 -63.59
C ARG A 489 12.89 -37.60 -62.92
N ALA A 490 12.31 -37.85 -61.74
CA ALA A 490 12.38 -39.15 -61.09
C ALA A 490 11.70 -40.26 -61.92
N ALA A 491 10.51 -39.99 -62.46
CA ALA A 491 9.82 -40.91 -63.38
C ALA A 491 10.63 -41.16 -64.67
N GLY A 492 11.23 -40.09 -65.25
CA GLY A 492 12.10 -40.19 -66.42
C GLY A 492 13.36 -41.05 -66.20
N HIS A 493 13.93 -41.04 -64.98
CA HIS A 493 15.04 -41.92 -64.64
C HIS A 493 14.64 -43.40 -64.47
N HIS A 494 13.37 -43.70 -64.16
CA HIS A 494 12.86 -45.08 -64.19
C HIS A 494 12.51 -45.56 -65.61
N ALA A 495 12.21 -44.66 -66.54
CA ALA A 495 12.01 -45.00 -67.95
C ALA A 495 13.35 -45.24 -68.69
N ASN A 496 14.35 -44.39 -68.45
CA ASN A 496 15.63 -44.44 -69.16
C ASN A 496 16.69 -45.30 -68.44
N GLY A 497 16.32 -46.54 -68.10
CA GLY A 497 17.21 -47.56 -67.53
C GLY A 497 18.21 -48.16 -68.53
N ALA A 498 18.89 -47.33 -69.33
CA ALA A 498 19.87 -47.74 -70.33
C ALA A 498 21.27 -47.19 -70.02
N THR A 499 22.25 -48.08 -69.90
CA THR A 499 23.60 -47.77 -69.44
C THR A 499 24.40 -46.87 -70.39
N THR A 500 24.85 -45.72 -69.91
CA THR A 500 26.04 -45.03 -70.43
C THR A 500 27.07 -44.87 -69.32
N ALA A 501 28.19 -45.57 -69.44
CA ALA A 501 29.29 -45.48 -68.48
C ALA A 501 30.04 -44.15 -68.67
N VAL A 502 29.98 -43.27 -67.66
CA VAL A 502 30.73 -42.01 -67.66
C VAL A 502 32.16 -42.28 -67.20
N THR A 503 33.12 -42.06 -68.09
CA THR A 503 34.56 -42.13 -67.80
C THR A 503 34.92 -41.17 -66.65
N PRO A 504 35.71 -41.59 -65.64
CA PRO A 504 36.12 -40.69 -64.57
C PRO A 504 36.97 -39.54 -65.11
N ALA A 505 36.67 -38.31 -64.67
CA ALA A 505 37.46 -37.14 -64.99
C ALA A 505 38.85 -37.21 -64.31
N PRO A 506 39.92 -36.68 -64.95
CA PRO A 506 41.25 -36.62 -64.34
C PRO A 506 41.25 -35.72 -63.10
N ALA A 507 42.10 -36.06 -62.12
CA ALA A 507 42.21 -35.32 -60.87
C ALA A 507 42.71 -33.86 -61.10
N PRO A 508 42.25 -32.89 -60.29
CA PRO A 508 42.70 -31.51 -60.39
C PRO A 508 44.20 -31.38 -60.05
N ALA A 509 44.87 -30.45 -60.72
CA ALA A 509 46.28 -30.12 -60.44
C ALA A 509 46.47 -29.54 -59.02
N PRO A 510 47.63 -29.75 -58.38
CA PRO A 510 47.91 -29.21 -57.05
C PRO A 510 47.95 -27.67 -57.08
N ALA A 511 47.47 -27.05 -56.00
CA ALA A 511 47.49 -25.60 -55.85
C ALA A 511 48.92 -25.04 -55.75
N PRO A 512 49.18 -23.81 -56.24
CA PRO A 512 50.47 -23.15 -56.08
C PRO A 512 50.79 -22.86 -54.61
N ALA A 513 52.08 -22.84 -54.28
CA ALA A 513 52.57 -22.56 -52.93
C ALA A 513 52.22 -21.11 -52.48
N PRO A 514 52.04 -20.87 -51.17
CA PRO A 514 51.75 -19.53 -50.65
C PRO A 514 52.92 -18.57 -50.85
N ILE A 515 52.60 -17.33 -51.23
CA ILE A 515 53.55 -16.23 -51.38
C ILE A 515 54.00 -15.74 -49.98
N PRO A 516 55.30 -15.43 -49.76
CA PRO A 516 55.76 -14.85 -48.49
C PRO A 516 55.09 -13.51 -48.20
N THR A 517 54.66 -13.31 -46.95
CA THR A 517 54.10 -12.02 -46.48
C THR A 517 55.21 -11.05 -46.09
N GLU A 518 55.29 -9.90 -46.77
CA GLU A 518 56.10 -8.76 -46.33
C GLU A 518 55.51 -8.08 -45.07
N PRO A 519 56.35 -7.44 -44.23
CA PRO A 519 55.88 -6.79 -43.00
C PRO A 519 55.03 -5.55 -43.26
N SER A 520 53.96 -5.39 -42.49
CA SER A 520 53.00 -4.28 -42.63
C SER A 520 53.62 -2.91 -42.37
N ALA A 521 53.42 -1.98 -43.32
CA ALA A 521 53.64 -0.56 -43.08
C ALA A 521 52.63 0.00 -42.07
N ALA A 522 53.05 0.95 -41.23
CA ALA A 522 52.23 1.47 -40.14
C ALA A 522 51.10 2.41 -40.61
N THR A 523 49.92 2.26 -39.99
CA THR A 523 48.79 3.21 -40.09
C THR A 523 48.76 4.06 -38.80
N PRO A 524 48.49 5.38 -38.86
CA PRO A 524 48.56 6.27 -37.69
C PRO A 524 47.50 5.95 -36.60
N PRO A 525 47.77 6.32 -35.34
CA PRO A 525 46.89 5.98 -34.22
C PRO A 525 45.58 6.80 -34.21
N PRO A 526 44.46 6.22 -33.73
CA PRO A 526 43.22 6.96 -33.50
C PRO A 526 43.34 7.90 -32.30
N ALA A 527 42.51 8.94 -32.26
CA ALA A 527 42.47 9.91 -31.16
C ALA A 527 41.99 9.28 -29.84
N ALA A 528 42.51 9.77 -28.72
CA ALA A 528 42.23 9.24 -27.39
C ALA A 528 40.77 9.49 -26.95
N VAL A 529 40.05 8.41 -26.65
CA VAL A 529 38.81 8.46 -25.87
C VAL A 529 39.16 8.36 -24.39
N SER A 530 38.60 9.25 -23.56
CA SER A 530 38.88 9.29 -22.12
C SER A 530 38.47 7.99 -21.43
N THR A 531 39.38 7.41 -20.64
CA THR A 531 39.10 6.23 -19.83
C THR A 531 38.13 6.55 -18.69
N VAL A 532 37.06 5.77 -18.55
CA VAL A 532 36.21 5.76 -17.36
C VAL A 532 36.81 4.80 -16.32
N ASP A 533 36.71 5.17 -15.05
CA ASP A 533 37.28 4.47 -13.91
C ASP A 533 36.77 3.01 -13.77
N PRO A 534 37.65 1.99 -13.61
CA PRO A 534 37.23 0.59 -13.40
C PRO A 534 36.47 0.30 -12.09
N ALA A 535 36.43 1.23 -11.12
CA ALA A 535 35.96 0.99 -9.76
C ALA A 535 34.45 0.68 -9.57
N LEU A 536 33.63 0.76 -10.64
CA LEU A 536 32.18 0.52 -10.56
C LEU A 536 31.71 -0.61 -11.50
N ARG A 537 31.96 -1.85 -11.07
CA ARG A 537 31.22 -3.03 -11.55
C ARG A 537 30.47 -3.68 -10.39
N THR A 538 29.13 -3.66 -10.45
CA THR A 538 28.29 -4.48 -9.57
C THR A 538 28.52 -5.97 -9.86
N PRO A 539 28.59 -6.84 -8.83
CA PRO A 539 28.66 -8.28 -9.04
C PRO A 539 27.35 -8.82 -9.67
N PRO A 540 27.38 -9.95 -10.39
CA PRO A 540 26.18 -10.62 -10.86
C PRO A 540 25.30 -11.09 -9.69
N ALA A 541 23.99 -11.15 -9.92
CA ALA A 541 23.04 -11.63 -8.91
C ALA A 541 23.28 -13.12 -8.58
N ALA A 542 23.11 -13.47 -7.31
CA ALA A 542 23.17 -14.85 -6.86
C ALA A 542 21.96 -15.68 -7.38
N PRO A 543 22.12 -16.99 -7.63
CA PRO A 543 20.98 -17.86 -7.93
C PRO A 543 20.02 -17.95 -6.72
N PRO A 544 18.73 -18.28 -6.95
CA PRO A 544 17.77 -18.48 -5.87
C PRO A 544 18.16 -19.67 -4.97
N PRO A 545 17.80 -19.65 -3.68
CA PRO A 545 18.06 -20.77 -2.77
C PRO A 545 17.23 -22.00 -3.16
N GLU A 546 17.78 -23.18 -2.90
CA GLU A 546 17.07 -24.46 -3.04
C GLU A 546 15.86 -24.53 -2.08
N PRO A 547 14.79 -25.27 -2.44
CA PRO A 547 13.71 -25.54 -1.51
C PRO A 547 14.23 -26.37 -0.32
N PRO A 548 13.71 -26.16 0.91
CA PRO A 548 14.13 -26.94 2.07
C PRO A 548 13.79 -28.41 1.87
N ALA A 549 14.79 -29.29 2.09
CA ALA A 549 14.60 -30.73 2.05
C ALA A 549 13.62 -31.20 3.14
N ASP A 550 12.82 -32.23 2.84
CA ASP A 550 11.84 -32.80 3.77
C ASP A 550 12.50 -33.21 5.09
N SER A 551 12.09 -32.56 6.17
CA SER A 551 12.45 -32.98 7.53
C SER A 551 11.72 -34.28 7.85
N GLN A 552 12.45 -35.40 7.73
CA GLN A 552 11.96 -36.74 8.07
C GLN A 552 11.30 -36.74 9.46
N ALA A 553 10.06 -37.22 9.53
CA ALA A 553 9.39 -37.42 10.81
C ALA A 553 10.13 -38.49 11.64
N PRO A 554 10.29 -38.30 12.96
CA PRO A 554 10.90 -39.31 13.81
C PRO A 554 10.00 -40.55 13.89
N ASP A 555 10.55 -41.70 13.54
CA ASP A 555 9.93 -43.01 13.71
C ASP A 555 9.62 -43.27 15.20
N LEU A 556 8.33 -43.38 15.52
CA LEU A 556 7.84 -43.83 16.82
C LEU A 556 7.18 -45.20 16.63
N GLY A 557 8.04 -46.21 16.46
CA GLY A 557 7.62 -47.58 16.12
C GLY A 557 6.61 -48.19 17.09
N GLU A 558 5.60 -48.84 16.50
CA GLU A 558 4.56 -49.56 17.22
C GLU A 558 5.11 -50.78 18.00
N LYS A 559 4.58 -51.01 19.20
CA LYS A 559 4.56 -52.33 19.83
C LYS A 559 3.18 -52.64 20.41
N PRO A 560 2.72 -53.91 20.34
CA PRO A 560 1.34 -54.28 20.64
C PRO A 560 1.13 -54.77 22.09
N GLY A 561 -0.13 -54.75 22.53
CA GLY A 561 -0.58 -55.29 23.83
C GLY A 561 -0.36 -54.33 25.01
N GLU A 562 -1.17 -54.35 26.07
CA GLU A 562 -2.31 -55.21 26.37
C GLU A 562 -3.30 -54.49 27.33
N LYS A 563 -4.42 -55.14 27.67
CA LYS A 563 -5.40 -54.69 28.68
C LYS A 563 -5.27 -55.53 29.97
N PRO A 564 -5.82 -55.13 31.14
CA PRO A 564 -6.98 -54.25 31.36
C PRO A 564 -6.67 -52.84 31.87
#